data_AF-A0A644ZF34-F1
#
_entry.id   AF-A0A644ZF34-F1
#
_cell.length_a   1.000
_cell.length_b   1.000
_cell.length_c   1.000
_cell.angle_alpha   90.00
_cell.angle_beta   90.00
_cell.angle_gamma   90.00
#
_symmetry.space_group_name_H-M   'P 1'
#
loop_
_entity.id
_entity.type
_entity.pdbx_description
1 polymer ?
#
loop_
_entity_poly.entity_id
_entity_poly.type
_entity_poly.pdbx_seq_one_letter_code
_entity_poly.pdbx_strand_id
1 'polypeptide(L)'
;MKKLVIYLCLAALFACGNDVEKKATEKLEEARAAFQKGDYSATKLLVDSIKILYPKAYEVRREGLKLIQQAELKEQERSMVYLDSMLLVKQKEFETIKPRFTFEKEAEYQAIGNYLWPTQVVEKNLHRSYLRFQVNEKGVLVMTSIYCGKNNIHHNAVKVIAADKSFAETPPSRDSYETTNLGEKIEMADYRQGEDGSVMDFIYLNKDQALRVEYKGERSYAFALSAADRKALVETYELSKILSSIEQIKKEIEEAKLKIEFVTRKMQHTAEKEKAQ
;
A
#
# COMPACT_ATOMS: atom_id res chain seq x y z
N MET A 1 -17.88 -58.63 43.54
CA MET A 1 -16.65 -57.84 43.27
C MET A 1 -16.58 -57.22 41.86
N LYS A 2 -17.07 -57.87 40.79
CA LYS A 2 -17.10 -57.26 39.42
C LYS A 2 -17.98 -56.00 39.26
N LYS A 3 -19.11 -55.90 39.98
CA LYS A 3 -19.98 -54.70 39.94
C LYS A 3 -19.38 -53.46 40.63
N LEU A 4 -18.51 -53.67 41.63
CA LEU A 4 -17.88 -52.59 42.39
C LEU A 4 -16.76 -51.90 41.57
N VAL A 5 -16.02 -52.68 40.78
CA VAL A 5 -14.97 -52.17 39.87
C VAL A 5 -15.58 -51.33 38.74
N ILE A 6 -16.76 -51.68 38.23
CA ILE A 6 -17.48 -50.91 37.21
C ILE A 6 -17.94 -49.54 37.77
N TYR A 7 -18.48 -49.51 39.00
CA TYR A 7 -18.88 -48.26 39.65
C TYR A 7 -17.68 -47.36 39.99
N LEU A 8 -16.53 -47.93 40.37
CA LEU A 8 -15.31 -47.17 40.65
C LEU A 8 -14.71 -46.55 39.37
N CYS A 9 -14.77 -47.25 38.23
CA CYS A 9 -14.35 -46.73 36.93
C CYS A 9 -15.28 -45.62 36.39
N LEU A 10 -16.59 -45.73 36.62
CA LEU A 10 -17.56 -44.67 36.27
C LEU A 10 -17.36 -43.41 37.15
N ALA A 11 -17.10 -43.56 38.45
CA ALA A 11 -16.82 -42.43 39.34
C ALA A 11 -15.50 -41.71 38.99
N ALA A 12 -14.46 -42.45 38.60
CA ALA A 12 -13.19 -41.87 38.15
C ALA A 12 -13.31 -41.11 36.81
N LEU A 13 -14.19 -41.55 35.90
CA LEU A 13 -14.50 -40.83 34.66
C LEU A 13 -15.23 -39.50 34.90
N PHE A 14 -16.13 -39.44 35.88
CA PHE A 14 -16.83 -38.21 36.26
C PHE A 14 -15.91 -37.23 37.02
N ALA A 15 -15.01 -37.72 37.88
CA ALA A 15 -14.08 -36.88 38.63
C ALA A 15 -13.03 -36.19 37.73
N CYS A 16 -12.48 -36.90 36.73
CA CYS A 16 -11.53 -36.32 35.78
C CYS A 16 -12.18 -35.34 34.80
N GLY A 17 -13.46 -35.54 34.43
CA GLY A 17 -14.20 -34.61 33.56
C GLY A 17 -14.45 -33.25 34.21
N ASN A 18 -14.74 -33.23 35.51
CA ASN A 18 -15.03 -32.01 36.26
C ASN A 18 -13.80 -31.11 36.44
N ASP A 19 -12.60 -31.69 36.58
CA ASP A 19 -11.33 -30.95 36.68
C ASP A 19 -10.91 -30.33 35.33
N VAL A 20 -11.20 -31.02 34.21
CA VAL A 20 -10.94 -30.53 32.86
C VAL A 20 -11.82 -29.33 32.51
N GLU A 21 -13.12 -29.40 32.81
CA GLU A 21 -14.05 -28.29 32.55
C GLU A 21 -13.66 -27.05 33.36
N LYS A 22 -13.35 -27.23 34.65
CA LYS A 22 -12.92 -26.14 35.53
C LYS A 22 -11.67 -25.43 35.01
N LYS A 23 -10.63 -26.19 34.64
CA LYS A 23 -9.38 -25.62 34.08
C LYS A 23 -9.59 -24.90 32.75
N ALA A 24 -10.50 -25.41 31.91
CA ALA A 24 -10.89 -24.73 30.68
C ALA A 24 -11.59 -23.39 30.98
N THR A 25 -12.48 -23.35 31.97
CA THR A 25 -13.15 -22.12 32.43
C THR A 25 -12.14 -21.11 32.98
N GLU A 26 -11.19 -21.52 33.82
CA GLU A 26 -10.14 -20.63 34.34
C GLU A 26 -9.35 -19.96 33.21
N LYS A 27 -8.96 -20.73 32.17
CA LYS A 27 -8.31 -20.17 30.98
C LYS A 27 -9.21 -19.25 30.16
N LEU A 28 -10.51 -19.53 30.09
CA LEU A 28 -11.45 -18.63 29.41
C LEU A 28 -11.57 -17.30 30.14
N GLU A 29 -11.54 -17.30 31.47
CA GLU A 29 -11.52 -16.07 32.27
C GLU A 29 -10.22 -15.28 32.09
N GLU A 30 -9.07 -15.96 31.97
CA GLU A 30 -7.82 -15.29 31.55
C GLU A 30 -7.98 -14.61 30.18
N ALA A 31 -8.61 -15.28 29.21
CA ALA A 31 -8.88 -14.70 27.89
C ALA A 31 -9.84 -13.49 27.97
N ARG A 32 -10.90 -13.56 28.80
CA ARG A 32 -11.81 -12.43 29.03
C ARG A 32 -11.10 -11.25 29.67
N ALA A 33 -10.20 -11.50 30.63
CA ALA A 33 -9.39 -10.46 31.25
C ALA A 33 -8.43 -9.80 30.25
N ALA A 34 -7.80 -10.57 29.36
CA ALA A 34 -7.00 -10.02 28.26
C ALA A 34 -7.85 -9.16 27.32
N PHE A 35 -9.05 -9.63 26.97
CA PHE A 35 -9.98 -8.90 26.11
C PHE A 35 -10.39 -7.55 26.72
N GLN A 36 -10.72 -7.52 28.01
CA GLN A 36 -11.08 -6.28 28.72
C GLN A 36 -9.94 -5.27 28.77
N LYS A 37 -8.68 -5.74 28.79
CA LYS A 37 -7.49 -4.89 28.71
C LYS A 37 -7.20 -4.40 27.29
N GLY A 38 -7.97 -4.84 26.29
CA GLY A 38 -7.74 -4.55 24.87
C GLY A 38 -6.60 -5.37 24.24
N ASP A 39 -6.13 -6.43 24.91
CA ASP A 39 -5.14 -7.36 24.38
C ASP A 39 -5.83 -8.49 23.60
N TYR A 40 -6.33 -8.13 22.42
CA TYR A 40 -7.07 -9.03 21.55
C TYR A 40 -6.18 -10.14 20.96
N SER A 41 -4.88 -9.90 20.81
CA SER A 41 -3.91 -10.92 20.38
C SER A 41 -3.71 -11.98 21.47
N ALA A 42 -3.48 -11.58 22.72
CA ALA A 42 -3.43 -12.52 23.84
C ALA A 42 -4.76 -13.24 24.04
N THR A 43 -5.90 -12.55 23.86
CA THR A 43 -7.24 -13.17 23.91
C THR A 43 -7.34 -14.36 22.95
N LYS A 44 -6.98 -14.16 21.67
CA LYS A 44 -7.02 -15.23 20.65
C LYS A 44 -6.08 -16.38 20.99
N LEU A 45 -4.85 -16.09 21.41
CA LEU A 45 -3.87 -17.11 21.82
C LEU A 45 -4.37 -17.95 23.00
N LEU A 46 -4.96 -17.31 24.01
CA LEU A 46 -5.53 -17.99 25.18
C LEU A 46 -6.71 -18.88 24.78
N VAL A 47 -7.62 -18.41 23.92
CA VAL A 47 -8.73 -19.24 23.41
C VAL A 47 -8.23 -20.42 22.56
N ASP A 48 -7.26 -20.20 21.68
CA ASP A 48 -6.65 -21.28 20.90
C ASP A 48 -6.00 -22.34 21.81
N SER A 49 -5.40 -21.92 22.93
CA SER A 49 -4.87 -22.85 23.94
C SER A 49 -5.98 -23.73 24.55
N ILE A 50 -7.18 -23.19 24.78
CA ILE A 50 -8.33 -23.97 25.30
C ILE A 50 -8.73 -25.05 24.29
N LYS A 51 -8.76 -24.71 23.00
CA LYS A 51 -9.08 -25.66 21.92
C LYS A 51 -8.10 -26.84 21.88
N ILE A 52 -6.81 -26.59 22.14
CA ILE A 52 -5.74 -27.59 22.12
C ILE A 52 -5.73 -28.41 23.42
N LEU A 53 -5.74 -27.74 24.57
CA LEU A 53 -5.55 -28.38 25.88
C LEU A 53 -6.82 -29.06 26.40
N TYR A 54 -8.00 -28.54 26.04
CA TYR A 54 -9.29 -28.98 26.58
C TYR A 54 -10.31 -29.26 25.45
N PRO A 55 -10.02 -30.19 24.52
CA PRO A 55 -10.87 -30.40 23.34
C PRO A 55 -12.29 -30.89 23.67
N LYS A 56 -12.53 -31.45 24.86
CA LYS A 56 -13.84 -31.94 25.31
C LYS A 56 -14.68 -30.90 26.07
N ALA A 57 -14.13 -29.73 26.38
CA ALA A 57 -14.85 -28.64 27.05
C ALA A 57 -15.71 -27.86 26.04
N TYR A 58 -16.75 -28.51 25.51
CA TYR A 58 -17.50 -28.01 24.35
C TYR A 58 -18.14 -26.64 24.58
N GLU A 59 -18.74 -26.43 25.75
CA GLU A 59 -19.40 -25.16 26.12
C GLU A 59 -18.37 -24.03 26.26
N VAL A 60 -17.28 -24.27 26.99
CA VAL A 60 -16.17 -23.31 27.11
C VAL A 60 -15.57 -22.97 25.75
N ARG A 61 -15.40 -23.96 24.87
CA ARG A 61 -14.90 -23.73 23.50
C ARG A 61 -15.88 -22.93 22.65
N ARG A 62 -17.20 -23.13 22.81
CA ARG A 62 -18.22 -22.34 22.11
C ARG A 62 -18.17 -20.88 22.56
N GLU A 63 -18.08 -20.64 23.87
CA GLU A 63 -17.92 -19.29 24.44
C GLU A 63 -16.59 -18.64 24.03
N GLY A 64 -15.50 -19.41 23.99
CA GLY A 64 -14.21 -18.95 23.47
C GLY A 64 -14.29 -18.50 22.01
N LEU A 65 -15.02 -19.23 21.16
CA LEU A 65 -15.22 -18.82 19.77
C LEU A 65 -15.96 -17.49 19.64
N LYS A 66 -16.97 -17.23 20.48
CA LYS A 66 -17.66 -15.93 20.54
C LYS A 66 -16.69 -14.82 20.95
N LEU A 67 -15.83 -15.10 21.93
CA LEU A 67 -14.83 -14.15 22.40
C LEU A 67 -13.78 -13.81 21.32
N ILE A 68 -13.36 -14.80 20.51
CA ILE A 68 -12.50 -14.55 19.33
C ILE A 68 -13.19 -13.61 18.35
N GLN A 69 -14.46 -13.86 18.02
CA GLN A 69 -15.20 -13.00 17.07
C GLN A 69 -15.33 -11.56 17.58
N GLN A 70 -15.58 -11.39 18.89
CA GLN A 70 -15.58 -10.07 19.52
C GLN A 70 -14.20 -9.41 19.47
N ALA A 71 -13.12 -10.17 19.72
CA ALA A 71 -11.75 -9.69 19.64
C ALA A 71 -11.37 -9.25 18.22
N GLU A 72 -11.70 -10.06 17.21
CA GLU A 72 -11.51 -9.73 15.79
C GLU A 72 -12.25 -8.45 15.40
N LEU A 73 -13.52 -8.32 15.80
CA LEU A 73 -14.31 -7.12 15.56
C LEU A 73 -13.65 -5.88 16.19
N LYS A 74 -13.27 -5.96 17.46
CA LYS A 74 -12.64 -4.84 18.18
C LYS A 74 -11.26 -4.47 17.63
N GLU A 75 -10.48 -5.43 17.15
CA GLU A 75 -9.22 -5.14 16.44
C GLU A 75 -9.48 -4.35 15.16
N GLN A 76 -10.47 -4.74 14.35
CA GLN A 76 -10.79 -4.01 13.12
C GLN A 76 -11.35 -2.61 13.42
N GLU A 77 -12.22 -2.47 14.42
CA GLU A 77 -12.72 -1.16 14.87
C GLU A 77 -11.57 -0.23 15.31
N ARG A 78 -10.59 -0.77 16.04
CA ARG A 78 -9.40 -0.01 16.46
C ARG A 78 -8.53 0.39 15.25
N SER A 79 -8.33 -0.54 14.31
CA SER A 79 -7.59 -0.25 13.07
C SER A 79 -8.27 0.84 12.26
N MET A 80 -9.60 0.84 12.15
CA MET A 80 -10.35 1.88 11.46
C MET A 80 -10.09 3.28 12.04
N VAL A 81 -10.16 3.44 13.36
CA VAL A 81 -9.89 4.74 14.02
C VAL A 81 -8.47 5.23 13.71
N TYR A 82 -7.50 4.32 13.72
CA TYR A 82 -6.11 4.64 13.39
C TYR A 82 -5.96 5.06 11.91
N LEU A 83 -6.55 4.28 11.00
CA LEU A 83 -6.50 4.55 9.55
C LEU A 83 -7.18 5.87 9.19
N ASP A 84 -8.33 6.18 9.78
CA ASP A 84 -9.04 7.45 9.58
C ASP A 84 -8.18 8.65 10.03
N SER A 85 -7.50 8.51 11.18
CA SER A 85 -6.58 9.54 11.68
C SER A 85 -5.38 9.72 10.75
N MET A 86 -4.77 8.63 10.30
CA MET A 86 -3.66 8.68 9.34
C MET A 86 -4.07 9.29 8.00
N LEU A 87 -5.27 8.94 7.51
CA LEU A 87 -5.81 9.48 6.27
C LEU A 87 -5.94 11.00 6.35
N LEU A 88 -6.48 11.52 7.45
CA LEU A 88 -6.62 12.96 7.68
C LEU A 88 -5.25 13.66 7.70
N VAL A 89 -4.25 13.06 8.36
CA VAL A 89 -2.88 13.60 8.37
C VAL A 89 -2.31 13.67 6.96
N LYS A 90 -2.40 12.59 6.18
CA LYS A 90 -1.87 12.55 4.81
C LYS A 90 -2.63 13.47 3.85
N GLN A 91 -3.94 13.60 4.00
CA GLN A 91 -4.74 14.57 3.24
C GLN A 91 -4.31 16.01 3.55
N LYS A 92 -4.03 16.33 4.82
CA LYS A 92 -3.53 17.66 5.20
C LYS A 92 -2.13 17.93 4.64
N GLU A 93 -1.24 16.94 4.66
CA GLU A 93 0.07 17.03 4.01
C GLU A 93 -0.08 17.34 2.51
N PHE A 94 -0.95 16.61 1.82
CA PHE A 94 -1.25 16.84 0.41
C PHE A 94 -1.78 18.24 0.14
N GLU A 95 -2.84 18.68 0.84
CA GLU A 95 -3.44 20.01 0.64
C GLU A 95 -2.46 21.15 0.96
N THR A 96 -1.47 20.91 1.82
CA THR A 96 -0.40 21.89 2.11
C THR A 96 0.56 22.07 0.93
N ILE A 97 0.95 20.98 0.25
CA ILE A 97 1.94 21.04 -0.83
C ILE A 97 1.32 21.22 -2.22
N LYS A 98 0.06 20.82 -2.40
CA LYS A 98 -0.67 20.86 -3.67
C LYS A 98 -0.61 22.22 -4.39
N PRO A 99 -0.70 23.39 -3.72
CA PRO A 99 -0.61 24.69 -4.40
C PRO A 99 0.74 24.96 -5.09
N ARG A 100 1.77 24.16 -4.79
CA ARG A 100 3.10 24.27 -5.41
C ARG A 100 3.16 23.66 -6.81
N PHE A 101 2.14 22.90 -7.22
CA PHE A 101 2.10 22.15 -8.46
C PHE A 101 1.11 22.74 -9.45
N THR A 102 1.37 22.55 -10.74
CA THR A 102 0.38 22.75 -11.80
C THR A 102 -0.42 21.47 -11.96
N PHE A 103 -1.75 21.58 -11.99
CA PHE A 103 -2.64 20.46 -12.27
C PHE A 103 -3.13 20.52 -13.73
N GLU A 104 -2.89 19.46 -14.49
CA GLU A 104 -3.31 19.30 -15.88
C GLU A 104 -4.31 18.15 -15.97
N LYS A 105 -5.50 18.40 -16.54
CA LYS A 105 -6.53 17.39 -16.78
C LYS A 105 -7.35 17.75 -18.01
N GLU A 106 -7.29 16.90 -19.02
CA GLU A 106 -8.16 17.02 -20.20
C GLU A 106 -9.48 16.30 -19.92
N ALA A 107 -10.45 17.00 -19.34
CA ALA A 107 -11.69 16.39 -18.85
C ALA A 107 -12.51 15.67 -19.94
N GLU A 108 -12.30 16.00 -21.22
CA GLU A 108 -12.95 15.34 -22.36
C GLU A 108 -12.39 13.92 -22.62
N TYR A 109 -11.12 13.67 -22.29
CA TYR A 109 -10.43 12.42 -22.62
C TYR A 109 -9.89 11.67 -21.39
N GLN A 110 -9.76 12.34 -20.24
CA GLN A 110 -9.06 11.84 -19.07
C GLN A 110 -9.92 11.90 -17.81
N ALA A 111 -10.15 10.72 -17.21
CA ALA A 111 -10.81 10.60 -15.91
C ALA A 111 -9.91 11.06 -14.75
N ILE A 112 -8.59 11.01 -14.92
CA ILE A 112 -7.57 11.29 -13.89
C ILE A 112 -6.63 12.37 -14.43
N GLY A 113 -6.40 13.42 -13.65
CA GLY A 113 -5.41 14.46 -13.97
C GLY A 113 -4.02 14.16 -13.43
N ASN A 114 -3.06 15.00 -13.83
CA ASN A 114 -1.66 14.92 -13.46
C ASN A 114 -1.19 16.20 -12.78
N TYR A 115 -0.36 16.05 -11.75
CA TYR A 115 0.36 17.14 -11.11
C TYR A 115 1.78 17.21 -11.65
N LEU A 116 2.21 18.42 -11.98
CA LEU A 116 3.54 18.72 -12.48
C LEU A 116 4.17 19.84 -11.67
N TRP A 117 5.50 19.82 -11.59
CA TRP A 117 6.21 20.99 -11.10
C TRP A 117 6.02 22.17 -12.07
N PRO A 118 5.83 23.43 -11.64
CA PRO A 118 5.44 24.52 -12.54
C PRO A 118 6.43 24.86 -13.66
N THR A 119 7.67 24.37 -13.60
CA THR A 119 8.66 24.51 -14.66
C THR A 119 8.58 23.42 -15.72
N GLN A 120 7.75 22.39 -15.53
CA GLN A 120 7.59 21.20 -16.39
C GLN A 120 6.35 21.26 -17.30
N VAL A 121 5.62 22.39 -17.29
CA VAL A 121 4.52 22.64 -18.24
C VAL A 121 5.09 22.81 -19.66
N VAL A 122 4.37 22.34 -20.67
CA VAL A 122 4.88 22.25 -22.06
C VAL A 122 5.33 23.60 -22.59
N GLU A 123 4.59 24.67 -22.29
CA GLU A 123 4.82 26.02 -22.78
C GLU A 123 6.17 26.60 -22.34
N LYS A 124 6.71 26.12 -21.21
CA LYS A 124 8.00 26.56 -20.68
C LYS A 124 9.19 25.75 -21.20
N ASN A 125 8.92 24.71 -21.98
CA ASN A 125 9.93 23.72 -22.40
C ASN A 125 9.91 23.46 -23.90
N LEU A 126 9.36 24.39 -24.68
CA LEU A 126 9.44 24.34 -26.14
C LEU A 126 10.91 24.37 -26.58
N HIS A 127 11.20 23.69 -27.70
CA HIS A 127 12.51 23.69 -28.36
C HIS A 127 13.67 23.10 -27.53
N ARG A 128 13.39 22.36 -26.45
CA ARG A 128 14.43 21.69 -25.65
C ARG A 128 14.12 20.23 -25.41
N SER A 129 15.17 19.44 -25.29
CA SER A 129 15.11 18.07 -24.79
C SER A 129 15.20 18.07 -23.26
N TYR A 130 14.35 17.28 -22.59
CA TYR A 130 14.29 17.22 -21.13
C TYR A 130 13.56 15.95 -20.63
N LEU A 131 13.74 15.63 -19.36
CA LEU A 131 12.92 14.65 -18.66
C LEU A 131 11.76 15.37 -18.00
N ARG A 132 10.52 14.99 -18.35
CA ARG A 132 9.29 15.46 -17.73
C ARG A 132 8.85 14.49 -16.66
N PHE A 133 8.42 15.00 -15.51
CA PHE A 133 7.93 14.19 -14.41
C PHE A 133 6.51 14.63 -14.07
N GLN A 134 5.62 13.65 -13.94
CA GLN A 134 4.23 13.89 -13.59
C GLN A 134 3.74 12.80 -12.64
N VAL A 135 2.86 13.18 -11.72
CA VAL A 135 2.22 12.24 -10.80
C VAL A 135 0.71 12.39 -10.92
N ASN A 136 0.01 11.29 -11.14
CA ASN A 136 -1.44 11.32 -11.26
C ASN A 136 -2.14 11.42 -9.89
N GLU A 137 -3.46 11.64 -9.88
CA GLU A 137 -4.25 11.74 -8.63
C GLU A 137 -4.18 10.49 -7.72
N LYS A 138 -3.68 9.36 -8.22
CA LYS A 138 -3.49 8.10 -7.47
C LYS A 138 -2.04 7.88 -6.99
N GLY A 139 -1.15 8.86 -7.21
CA GLY A 139 0.26 8.76 -6.82
C GLY A 139 1.13 7.97 -7.79
N VAL A 140 0.66 7.65 -8.99
CA VAL A 140 1.51 7.00 -10.00
C VAL A 140 2.42 8.04 -10.61
N LEU A 141 3.72 7.94 -10.32
CA LEU A 141 4.78 8.78 -10.90
C LEU A 141 5.20 8.22 -12.26
N VAL A 142 5.30 9.11 -13.25
CA VAL A 142 5.74 8.81 -14.60
C VAL A 142 6.84 9.79 -15.00
N MET A 143 7.90 9.26 -15.59
CA MET A 143 8.92 10.01 -16.31
C MET A 143 8.65 9.88 -17.81
N THR A 144 8.64 11.00 -18.51
CA THR A 144 8.62 11.04 -19.98
C THR A 144 9.94 11.63 -20.46
N SER A 145 10.71 10.91 -21.27
CA SER A 145 11.81 11.51 -22.01
C SER A 145 11.25 12.26 -23.21
N ILE A 146 11.65 13.51 -23.40
CA ILE A 146 11.20 14.34 -24.52
C ILE A 146 12.45 14.81 -25.25
N TYR A 147 12.65 14.29 -26.45
CA TYR A 147 13.67 14.78 -27.37
C TYR A 147 13.07 15.81 -28.31
N CYS A 148 13.81 16.89 -28.55
CA CYS A 148 13.48 17.90 -29.55
C CYS A 148 14.72 18.19 -30.40
N GLY A 149 14.62 18.07 -31.72
CA GLY A 149 15.73 18.33 -32.62
C GLY A 149 15.40 18.30 -34.10
N LYS A 150 16.42 18.45 -34.95
CA LYS A 150 16.25 18.55 -36.41
C LYS A 150 15.88 17.23 -37.08
N ASN A 151 16.38 16.12 -36.54
CA ASN A 151 16.19 14.78 -37.07
C ASN A 151 15.78 13.83 -35.95
N ASN A 152 15.02 12.79 -36.30
CA ASN A 152 14.70 11.71 -35.38
C ASN A 152 15.98 10.99 -34.93
N ILE A 153 16.09 10.68 -33.66
CA ILE A 153 17.11 9.81 -33.08
C ILE A 153 16.55 8.43 -32.71
N HIS A 154 15.23 8.25 -32.83
CA HIS A 154 14.49 7.02 -32.52
C HIS A 154 14.84 6.50 -31.12
N HIS A 155 14.86 7.40 -30.14
CA HIS A 155 15.20 7.02 -28.78
C HIS A 155 14.05 6.29 -28.09
N ASN A 156 14.41 5.26 -27.34
CA ASN A 156 13.48 4.45 -26.58
C ASN A 156 14.03 4.06 -25.20
N ALA A 157 15.23 4.52 -24.82
CA ALA A 157 15.77 4.31 -23.49
C ALA A 157 16.52 5.56 -23.00
N VAL A 158 16.64 5.67 -21.68
CA VAL A 158 17.28 6.79 -20.99
C VAL A 158 18.33 6.25 -20.03
N LYS A 159 19.54 6.79 -20.12
CA LYS A 159 20.62 6.56 -19.15
C LYS A 159 20.92 7.85 -18.40
N VAL A 160 21.03 7.77 -17.08
CA VAL A 160 21.44 8.90 -16.23
C VAL A 160 22.71 8.56 -15.50
N ILE A 161 23.71 9.43 -15.62
CA ILE A 161 25.08 9.19 -15.16
C ILE A 161 25.46 10.30 -14.17
N ALA A 162 25.99 9.93 -13.01
CA ALA A 162 26.54 10.86 -12.02
C ALA A 162 28.03 11.13 -12.23
N ALA A 163 28.58 12.10 -11.49
CA ALA A 163 29.98 12.53 -11.63
C ALA A 163 30.99 11.41 -11.30
N ASP A 164 30.63 10.50 -10.39
CA ASP A 164 31.43 9.33 -10.02
C ASP A 164 31.33 8.16 -11.04
N LYS A 165 30.62 8.38 -12.16
CA LYS A 165 30.33 7.42 -13.22
C LYS A 165 29.35 6.30 -12.83
N SER A 166 28.77 6.33 -11.63
CA SER A 166 27.59 5.52 -11.33
C SER A 166 26.44 5.94 -12.26
N PHE A 167 25.54 5.00 -12.56
CA PHE A 167 24.43 5.26 -13.46
C PHE A 167 23.22 4.37 -13.18
N ALA A 168 22.06 4.83 -13.64
CA ALA A 168 20.86 4.02 -13.85
C ALA A 168 20.41 4.16 -15.31
N GLU A 169 19.73 3.14 -15.83
CA GLU A 169 19.32 3.08 -17.22
C GLU A 169 17.97 2.38 -17.32
N THR A 170 17.04 2.98 -18.06
CA THR A 170 15.73 2.38 -18.30
C THR A 170 15.88 1.15 -19.22
N PRO A 171 14.98 0.16 -19.14
CA PRO A 171 14.74 -0.72 -20.28
C PRO A 171 14.20 0.09 -21.47
N PRO A 172 14.20 -0.48 -22.70
CA PRO A 172 13.48 0.12 -23.82
C PRO A 172 11.99 0.30 -23.50
N SER A 173 11.47 1.51 -23.68
CA SER A 173 10.06 1.82 -23.50
C SER A 173 9.21 1.06 -24.51
N ARG A 174 8.01 0.69 -24.08
CA ARG A 174 6.96 0.12 -24.93
C ARG A 174 5.95 1.17 -25.38
N ASP A 175 6.10 2.40 -24.90
CA ASP A 175 5.19 3.52 -25.12
C ASP A 175 6.02 4.71 -25.61
N SER A 176 6.36 4.66 -26.91
CA SER A 176 7.14 5.68 -27.59
C SER A 176 6.32 6.32 -28.70
N TYR A 177 6.39 7.64 -28.82
CA TYR A 177 5.66 8.43 -29.80
C TYR A 177 6.58 9.42 -30.50
N GLU A 178 6.37 9.60 -31.81
CA GLU A 178 7.13 10.56 -32.62
C GLU A 178 6.17 11.51 -33.33
N THR A 179 6.51 12.80 -33.34
CA THR A 179 5.74 13.83 -34.03
C THR A 179 6.65 14.92 -34.58
N THR A 180 6.06 15.87 -35.31
CA THR A 180 6.76 17.06 -35.80
C THR A 180 5.94 18.28 -35.40
N ASN A 181 6.57 19.21 -34.68
CA ASN A 181 5.94 20.46 -34.26
C ASN A 181 6.85 21.64 -34.63
N LEU A 182 6.29 22.66 -35.27
CA LEU A 182 7.03 23.87 -35.70
C LEU A 182 8.33 23.58 -36.48
N GLY A 183 8.37 22.46 -37.23
CA GLY A 183 9.54 22.03 -38.01
C GLY A 183 10.59 21.24 -37.22
N GLU A 184 10.38 20.99 -35.94
CA GLU A 184 11.23 20.16 -35.09
C GLU A 184 10.64 18.77 -34.90
N LYS A 185 11.53 17.77 -34.90
CA LYS A 185 11.20 16.40 -34.53
C LYS A 185 11.11 16.29 -33.02
N ILE A 186 9.98 15.77 -32.56
CA ILE A 186 9.71 15.49 -31.17
C ILE A 186 9.56 13.99 -31.02
N GLU A 187 10.31 13.41 -30.09
CA GLU A 187 10.15 12.02 -29.69
C GLU A 187 9.88 11.97 -28.19
N MET A 188 8.97 11.10 -27.79
CA MET A 188 8.57 10.93 -26.40
C MET A 188 8.64 9.45 -26.05
N ALA A 189 9.11 9.11 -24.85
CA ALA A 189 9.01 7.76 -24.32
C ALA A 189 8.66 7.79 -22.82
N ASP A 190 7.64 7.04 -22.45
CA ASP A 190 7.11 7.02 -21.09
C ASP A 190 7.68 5.84 -20.27
N TYR A 191 7.91 6.11 -18.98
CA TYR A 191 8.39 5.14 -17.99
C TYR A 191 7.67 5.37 -16.67
N ARG A 192 6.93 4.36 -16.20
CA ARG A 192 6.30 4.40 -14.87
C ARG A 192 7.34 4.08 -13.80
N GLN A 193 7.17 4.66 -12.61
CA GLN A 193 8.02 4.33 -11.48
C GLN A 193 7.94 2.83 -11.16
N GLY A 194 9.11 2.18 -11.05
CA GLY A 194 9.23 0.73 -10.90
C GLY A 194 9.41 -0.03 -12.22
N GLU A 195 9.17 0.63 -13.35
CA GLU A 195 9.43 0.13 -14.72
C GLU A 195 10.56 0.93 -15.41
N ASP A 196 11.05 1.99 -14.77
CA ASP A 196 12.04 2.95 -15.28
C ASP A 196 13.49 2.52 -15.00
N GLY A 197 13.75 1.26 -14.65
CA GLY A 197 15.10 0.79 -14.29
C GLY A 197 15.72 1.57 -13.12
N SER A 198 14.88 2.10 -12.22
CA SER A 198 15.27 2.94 -11.08
C SER A 198 15.97 4.26 -11.47
N VAL A 199 15.74 4.79 -12.68
CA VAL A 199 16.29 6.08 -13.11
C VAL A 199 15.78 7.23 -12.25
N MET A 200 14.48 7.26 -11.92
CA MET A 200 13.92 8.28 -11.04
C MET A 200 14.49 8.18 -9.62
N ASP A 201 14.62 6.98 -9.06
CA ASP A 201 15.24 6.77 -7.74
C ASP A 201 16.69 7.24 -7.74
N PHE A 202 17.43 6.93 -8.81
CA PHE A 202 18.82 7.34 -8.97
C PHE A 202 18.98 8.87 -9.03
N ILE A 203 18.13 9.57 -9.79
CA ILE A 203 18.14 11.05 -9.81
C ILE A 203 17.76 11.59 -8.42
N TYR A 204 16.77 11.02 -7.74
CA TYR A 204 16.34 11.45 -6.41
C TYR A 204 17.46 11.32 -5.36
N LEU A 205 18.19 10.21 -5.38
CA LEU A 205 19.33 9.96 -4.49
C LEU A 205 20.52 10.88 -4.80
N ASN A 206 20.70 11.25 -6.07
CA ASN A 206 21.79 12.12 -6.53
C ASN A 206 21.34 13.56 -6.82
N LYS A 207 20.23 14.02 -6.22
CA LYS A 207 19.59 15.32 -6.52
C LYS A 207 20.51 16.54 -6.37
N ASP A 208 21.51 16.45 -5.50
CA ASP A 208 22.46 17.53 -5.22
C ASP A 208 23.70 17.50 -6.12
N GLN A 209 23.82 16.50 -6.99
CA GLN A 209 24.96 16.31 -7.88
C GLN A 209 24.66 16.75 -9.32
N ALA A 210 25.72 16.98 -10.09
CA ALA A 210 25.61 17.12 -11.54
C ALA A 210 25.30 15.76 -12.17
N LEU A 211 24.24 15.71 -12.97
CA LEU A 211 23.78 14.50 -13.66
C LEU A 211 23.79 14.74 -15.17
N ARG A 212 24.25 13.75 -15.93
CA ARG A 212 24.19 13.72 -17.39
C ARG A 212 23.12 12.73 -17.82
N VAL A 213 22.25 13.14 -18.73
CA VAL A 213 21.24 12.29 -19.36
C VAL A 213 21.73 11.91 -20.75
N GLU A 214 21.54 10.66 -21.13
CA GLU A 214 21.73 10.15 -22.49
C GLU A 214 20.47 9.45 -22.97
N TYR A 215 19.91 9.92 -24.07
CA TYR A 215 18.90 9.20 -24.82
C TYR A 215 19.57 8.16 -25.72
N LYS A 216 19.06 6.93 -25.64
CA LYS A 216 19.52 5.78 -26.40
C LYS A 216 18.49 5.45 -27.47
N GLY A 217 18.93 5.45 -28.71
CA GLY A 217 18.17 5.13 -29.91
C GLY A 217 19.13 4.77 -31.05
N GLU A 218 18.71 4.95 -32.29
CA GLU A 218 19.61 4.85 -33.46
C GLU A 218 20.76 5.86 -33.37
N ARG A 219 20.47 7.05 -32.82
CA ARG A 219 21.46 8.07 -32.52
C ARG A 219 21.41 8.41 -31.03
N SER A 220 22.59 8.59 -30.44
CA SER A 220 22.67 9.06 -29.04
C SER A 220 22.55 10.57 -28.98
N TYR A 221 21.77 11.07 -28.03
CA TYR A 221 21.70 12.48 -27.68
C TYR A 221 21.92 12.63 -26.19
N ALA A 222 22.69 13.63 -25.77
CA ALA A 222 23.02 13.80 -24.36
C ALA A 222 23.05 15.26 -23.93
N PHE A 223 22.65 15.49 -22.69
CA PHE A 223 22.56 16.82 -22.09
C PHE A 223 22.76 16.74 -20.57
N ALA A 224 23.06 17.88 -19.95
CA ALA A 224 23.12 17.97 -18.49
C ALA A 224 21.71 18.15 -17.92
N LEU A 225 21.35 17.37 -16.89
CA LEU A 225 20.09 17.53 -16.18
C LEU A 225 20.15 18.78 -15.31
N SER A 226 19.34 19.78 -15.61
CA SER A 226 19.38 21.07 -14.92
C SER A 226 18.97 20.93 -13.44
N ALA A 227 19.39 21.88 -12.60
CA ALA A 227 18.96 21.91 -11.20
C ALA A 227 17.44 22.05 -11.06
N ALA A 228 16.79 22.77 -11.99
CA ALA A 228 15.34 22.90 -12.03
C ALA A 228 14.64 21.57 -12.37
N ASP A 229 15.19 20.79 -13.31
CA ASP A 229 14.65 19.47 -13.66
C ASP A 229 14.85 18.45 -12.53
N ARG A 230 16.00 18.47 -11.86
CA ARG A 230 16.22 17.64 -10.65
C ARG A 230 15.24 18.00 -9.54
N LYS A 231 15.02 19.31 -9.29
CA LYS A 231 14.03 19.77 -8.33
C LYS A 231 12.62 19.32 -8.72
N ALA A 232 12.26 19.42 -10.00
CA ALA A 232 10.96 18.97 -10.48
C ALA A 232 10.72 17.50 -10.15
N LEU A 233 11.69 16.62 -10.41
CA LEU A 233 11.58 15.21 -10.00
C LEU A 233 11.37 15.11 -8.50
N VAL A 234 12.26 15.69 -7.68
CA VAL A 234 12.22 15.54 -6.22
C VAL A 234 10.85 15.91 -5.67
N GLU A 235 10.28 17.04 -6.11
CA GLU A 235 8.98 17.51 -5.65
C GLU A 235 7.84 16.59 -6.12
N THR A 236 7.86 16.15 -7.38
CA THR A 236 6.84 15.19 -7.89
C THR A 236 6.95 13.81 -7.24
N TYR A 237 8.16 13.39 -6.86
CA TYR A 237 8.42 12.13 -6.17
C TYR A 237 7.89 12.19 -4.73
N GLU A 238 8.13 13.28 -3.99
CA GLU A 238 7.53 13.43 -2.65
C GLU A 238 6.00 13.48 -2.71
N LEU A 239 5.45 14.16 -3.73
CA LEU A 239 4.02 14.15 -3.96
C LEU A 239 3.48 12.74 -4.27
N SER A 240 4.21 11.93 -5.04
CA SER A 240 3.81 10.54 -5.33
C SER A 240 3.74 9.69 -4.06
N LYS A 241 4.73 9.80 -3.17
CA LYS A 241 4.70 9.10 -1.87
C LYS A 241 3.46 9.45 -1.06
N ILE A 242 3.10 10.74 -1.00
CA ILE A 242 1.93 11.21 -0.23
C ILE A 242 0.64 10.65 -0.84
N LEU A 243 0.45 10.80 -2.15
CA LEU A 243 -0.75 10.33 -2.84
C LEU A 243 -0.88 8.79 -2.80
N SER A 244 0.21 8.05 -3.03
CA SER A 244 0.19 6.58 -2.91
C SER A 244 -0.10 6.13 -1.48
N SER A 245 0.39 6.86 -0.46
CA SER A 245 0.05 6.58 0.93
C SER A 245 -1.44 6.78 1.21
N ILE A 246 -2.05 7.84 0.66
CA ILE A 246 -3.50 8.07 0.76
C ILE A 246 -4.28 6.91 0.13
N GLU A 247 -3.91 6.48 -1.08
CA GLU A 247 -4.58 5.37 -1.76
C GLU A 247 -4.42 4.04 -1.01
N GLN A 248 -3.23 3.78 -0.46
CA GLN A 248 -2.99 2.58 0.35
C GLN A 248 -3.84 2.60 1.64
N ILE A 249 -3.92 3.73 2.35
CA ILE A 249 -4.77 3.86 3.54
C ILE A 249 -6.24 3.65 3.19
N LYS A 250 -6.73 4.22 2.08
CA LYS A 250 -8.12 3.98 1.61
C LYS A 250 -8.38 2.49 1.36
N LYS A 251 -7.44 1.79 0.73
CA LYS A 251 -7.54 0.35 0.50
C LYS A 251 -7.62 -0.42 1.83
N GLU A 252 -6.77 -0.09 2.79
CA GLU A 252 -6.77 -0.72 4.11
C GLU A 252 -8.08 -0.45 4.89
N ILE A 253 -8.67 0.73 4.75
CA ILE A 253 -9.99 1.06 5.28
C ILE A 253 -11.07 0.15 4.67
N GLU A 254 -11.09 0.00 3.34
CA GLU A 254 -12.06 -0.89 2.68
C GLU A 254 -11.88 -2.36 3.09
N GLU A 255 -10.64 -2.83 3.21
CA GLU A 255 -10.35 -4.17 3.72
C GLU A 255 -10.82 -4.37 5.17
N ALA A 256 -10.62 -3.37 6.04
CA ALA A 256 -11.08 -3.41 7.42
C ALA A 256 -12.62 -3.41 7.51
N LYS A 257 -13.31 -2.59 6.69
CA LYS A 257 -14.78 -2.59 6.59
C LYS A 257 -15.33 -3.97 6.18
N LEU A 258 -14.74 -4.59 5.15
CA LEU A 258 -15.15 -5.93 4.70
C LEU A 258 -14.96 -6.98 5.80
N LYS A 259 -13.87 -6.91 6.57
CA LYS A 259 -13.63 -7.80 7.72
C LYS A 259 -14.66 -7.58 8.83
N ILE A 260 -14.97 -6.32 9.16
CA ILE A 260 -16.02 -5.98 10.15
C ILE A 260 -17.36 -6.55 9.71
N GLU A 261 -17.77 -6.35 8.46
CA GLU A 261 -19.03 -6.87 7.92
C GLU A 261 -19.07 -8.40 8.02
N PHE A 262 -17.99 -9.07 7.60
CA PHE A 262 -17.88 -10.53 7.64
C PHE A 262 -18.02 -11.08 9.06
N VAL A 263 -17.26 -10.54 10.02
CA VAL A 263 -17.30 -10.98 11.42
C VAL A 263 -18.67 -10.71 12.02
N THR A 264 -19.26 -9.54 11.74
CA THR A 264 -20.59 -9.16 12.24
C THR A 264 -21.67 -10.12 11.73
N ARG A 265 -21.67 -10.46 10.43
CA ARG A 265 -22.60 -11.42 9.84
C ARG A 265 -22.43 -12.82 10.43
N LYS A 266 -21.18 -13.23 10.68
CA LYS A 266 -20.87 -14.52 11.32
C LYS A 266 -21.42 -14.58 12.74
N MET A 267 -21.26 -13.52 13.53
CA MET A 267 -21.81 -13.41 14.89
C MET A 267 -23.35 -13.47 14.89
N GLN A 268 -24.00 -12.76 13.97
CA GLN A 268 -25.47 -12.77 13.81
C GLN A 268 -25.98 -14.18 13.49
N HIS A 269 -25.39 -14.85 12.51
CA HIS A 269 -25.78 -16.20 12.12
C HIS A 269 -25.53 -17.23 13.25
N THR A 270 -24.45 -17.08 14.03
CA THR A 270 -24.24 -17.90 15.23
C THR A 270 -25.34 -17.65 16.27
N ALA A 271 -25.70 -16.40 16.53
CA ALA A 271 -26.77 -16.06 17.48
C ALA A 271 -28.15 -16.57 17.03
N GLU A 272 -28.45 -16.54 15.73
CA GLU A 272 -29.69 -17.09 15.17
C GLU A 272 -29.77 -18.61 15.33
N LYS A 273 -28.67 -19.33 15.08
CA LYS A 273 -28.60 -20.78 15.29
C LYS A 273 -28.80 -21.16 16.75
N GLU A 274 -28.24 -20.39 17.69
CA GLU A 274 -28.42 -20.63 19.12
C GLU A 274 -29.87 -20.35 19.58
N LYS A 275 -30.58 -19.41 18.95
CA LYS A 275 -32.00 -19.14 19.25
C LYS A 275 -32.95 -20.20 18.68
N ALA A 276 -32.52 -20.93 17.65
CA ALA A 276 -33.32 -21.96 16.98
C ALA A 276 -33.15 -23.37 17.59
N GLN A 277 -32.28 -23.52 18.59
CA GLN A 277 -32.01 -24.75 19.36
C GLN A 277 -32.69 -24.69 20.73
#